data_AF-A0A6G0S9E9-F1
#
_entry.id   AF-A0A6G0S9E9-F1
#
_cell.length_a   1.000
_cell.length_b   1.000
_cell.length_c   1.000
_cell.angle_alpha   90.00
_cell.angle_beta   90.00
_cell.angle_gamma   90.00
#
_symmetry.space_group_name_H-M   'P 1'
#
loop_
_entity.id
_entity.type
_entity.pdbx_description
1 polymer ?
#
loop_
_entity_poly.entity_id
_entity_poly.type
_entity_poly.pdbx_seq_one_letter_code
_entity_poly.pdbx_strand_id
1 'polypeptide(L)'
;AGISQYLGSTHFQEVAFVFYNLEGNGYNNSVATDPFLDEPDSYKQLARVMTRMWASFIVDQTPNNNGVTDVEWPQYSLDDPQNIVCDANVTDLAYIESDLFRAEAIAYMINNGV
;
A
#
# COMPACT_ATOMS: atom_id res chain seq x y z
N ALA A 1 8.39 -4.24 15.26
CA ALA A 1 7.06 -4.66 15.74
C ALA A 1 6.29 -5.21 14.55
N GLY A 2 5.03 -4.84 14.31
CA GLY A 2 4.23 -5.41 13.22
C GLY A 2 4.08 -6.94 13.32
N ILE A 3 3.96 -7.58 12.16
CA ILE A 3 3.86 -9.04 12.00
C ILE A 3 5.14 -9.61 11.36
N SER A 4 5.43 -10.89 11.60
CA SER A 4 6.61 -11.55 11.02
C SER A 4 6.62 -11.46 9.49
N GLN A 5 7.80 -11.22 8.91
CA GLN A 5 8.01 -11.21 7.46
C GLN A 5 7.47 -12.48 6.77
N TYR A 6 7.50 -13.63 7.46
CA TYR A 6 6.94 -14.89 6.93
C TYR A 6 5.44 -14.80 6.58
N LEU A 7 4.69 -13.98 7.32
CA LEU A 7 3.27 -13.74 7.06
C LEU A 7 3.04 -12.70 5.95
N GLY A 8 4.05 -11.89 5.63
CA GLY A 8 3.97 -10.83 4.63
C GLY A 8 3.06 -9.67 5.08
N SER A 9 2.46 -8.99 4.10
CA SER A 9 1.45 -7.94 4.34
C SER A 9 0.07 -8.58 4.40
N THR A 10 -0.46 -8.72 5.62
CA THR A 10 -1.78 -9.31 5.84
C THR A 10 -2.88 -8.25 5.77
N HIS A 11 -4.13 -8.72 5.79
CA HIS A 11 -5.30 -7.85 5.82
C HIS A 11 -5.20 -6.79 6.95
N PHE A 12 -5.61 -5.56 6.64
CA PHE A 12 -5.74 -4.41 7.56
C PHE A 12 -4.42 -3.70 7.95
N GLN A 13 -3.25 -4.25 7.57
CA GLN A 13 -1.96 -3.65 7.93
C GLN A 13 -1.76 -2.25 7.30
N GLU A 14 -2.38 -2.00 6.14
CA GLU A 14 -2.26 -0.75 5.40
C GLU A 14 -2.97 0.44 6.08
N VAL A 15 -3.97 0.17 6.92
CA VAL A 15 -4.87 1.20 7.45
C VAL A 15 -4.11 2.24 8.28
N ALA A 16 -3.14 1.83 9.10
CA ALA A 16 -2.35 2.79 9.89
C ALA A 16 -1.54 3.75 9.01
N PHE A 17 -1.07 3.27 7.86
CA PHE A 17 -0.31 4.05 6.89
C PHE A 17 -1.21 5.02 6.12
N VAL A 18 -2.39 4.59 5.70
CA VAL A 18 -3.39 5.43 5.00
C VAL A 18 -3.87 6.58 5.88
N PHE A 19 -4.07 6.32 7.19
CA PHE A 19 -4.57 7.31 8.14
C PHE A 19 -3.49 8.14 8.83
N TYR A 20 -2.21 7.94 8.47
CA TYR A 20 -1.07 8.58 9.13
C TYR A 20 -1.07 8.41 10.66
N ASN A 21 -1.53 7.25 11.15
CA ASN A 21 -1.65 6.96 12.58
C ASN A 21 -0.31 6.50 13.16
N LEU A 22 0.69 7.38 13.12
CA LEU A 22 2.07 7.06 13.50
C LEU A 22 2.24 6.68 14.98
N GLU A 23 1.25 6.99 15.81
CA GLU A 23 1.21 6.63 17.23
C GLU A 23 0.64 5.22 17.47
N GLY A 24 0.20 4.52 16.41
CA GLY A 24 -0.36 3.18 16.54
C GLY A 24 -1.65 3.13 17.35
N ASN A 25 -2.40 4.24 17.43
CA ASN A 25 -3.61 4.34 18.26
C ASN A 25 -4.63 3.28 17.82
N GLY A 26 -5.02 2.41 18.76
CA GLY A 26 -5.95 1.31 18.50
C GLY A 26 -5.31 -0.01 18.05
N TYR A 27 -4.00 -0.06 17.80
CA TYR A 27 -3.32 -1.27 17.30
C TYR A 27 -2.78 -2.19 18.40
N ASN A 28 -2.57 -1.74 19.63
CA ASN A 28 -2.05 -2.60 20.71
C ASN A 28 -3.16 -3.42 21.38
N ASN A 29 -3.72 -4.41 20.68
CA ASN A 29 -4.83 -5.25 21.14
C ASN A 29 -4.62 -6.74 20.81
N SER A 30 -5.64 -7.59 20.98
CA SER A 30 -5.51 -9.04 20.79
C SER A 30 -5.35 -9.50 19.34
N VAL A 31 -5.61 -8.64 18.35
CA VAL A 31 -5.64 -9.00 16.93
C VAL A 31 -4.79 -8.08 16.04
N ALA A 32 -4.17 -7.05 16.62
CA ALA A 32 -3.31 -6.11 15.93
C ALA A 32 -2.08 -5.80 16.78
N THR A 33 -1.03 -5.30 16.12
CA THR A 33 0.18 -4.77 16.74
C THR A 33 0.50 -3.44 16.06
N ASP A 34 1.07 -2.49 16.79
CA ASP A 34 1.56 -1.23 16.19
C ASP A 34 2.55 -1.53 15.04
N PRO A 35 2.25 -1.10 13.79
CA PRO A 35 3.10 -1.35 12.64
C PRO A 35 4.34 -0.44 12.58
N PHE A 36 4.46 0.56 13.46
CA PHE A 36 5.59 1.50 13.49
C PHE A 36 6.56 1.28 14.66
N LEU A 37 6.16 0.48 15.66
CA LEU A 37 6.98 0.23 16.84
C LEU A 37 8.27 -0.53 16.43
N ASP A 38 9.43 -0.03 16.84
CA ASP A 38 10.75 -0.59 16.52
C ASP A 38 11.05 -0.78 15.02
N GLU A 39 10.28 -0.14 14.12
CA GLU A 39 10.53 -0.18 12.68
C GLU A 39 11.42 0.99 12.23
N PRO A 40 12.14 0.84 11.10
CA PRO A 40 12.91 1.93 10.50
C PRO A 40 12.03 3.15 10.15
N ASP A 41 12.65 4.33 10.09
CA ASP A 41 11.95 5.58 9.75
C ASP A 41 11.27 5.54 8.37
N SER A 42 11.73 4.67 7.47
CA SER A 42 11.12 4.44 6.16
C SER A 42 9.64 4.03 6.24
N TYR A 43 9.20 3.39 7.33
CA TYR A 43 7.78 3.08 7.53
C TYR A 43 6.93 4.34 7.74
N LYS A 44 7.45 5.31 8.51
CA LYS A 44 6.77 6.60 8.73
C LYS A 44 6.79 7.46 7.47
N GLN A 45 7.88 7.38 6.70
CA GLN A 45 7.99 8.02 5.39
C GLN A 45 7.00 7.40 4.39
N LEU A 46 6.86 6.07 4.38
CA LEU A 46 5.89 5.38 3.55
C LEU A 46 4.46 5.78 3.93
N ALA A 47 4.13 5.87 5.21
CA ALA A 47 2.83 6.36 5.67
C ALA A 47 2.55 7.78 5.15
N ARG A 48 3.58 8.65 5.09
CA ARG A 48 3.45 10.00 4.49
C ARG A 48 3.14 9.91 3.00
N VAL A 49 3.84 9.05 2.25
CA VAL A 49 3.57 8.83 0.81
C VAL A 49 2.13 8.38 0.60
N MET A 50 1.70 7.31 1.27
CA MET A 50 0.36 6.74 1.13
C MET A 50 -0.75 7.74 1.50
N THR A 51 -0.61 8.43 2.64
CA THR A 51 -1.59 9.43 3.09
C THR A 51 -1.70 10.59 2.09
N ARG A 52 -0.58 11.06 1.53
CA ARG A 52 -0.55 12.17 0.57
C ARG A 52 -1.10 11.77 -0.79
N MET A 53 -0.83 10.55 -1.25
CA MET A 53 -1.49 9.99 -2.45
C MET A 53 -3.01 9.93 -2.27
N TRP A 54 -3.49 9.46 -1.11
CA TRP A 54 -4.93 9.45 -0.80
C TRP A 54 -5.54 10.85 -0.78
N ALA A 55 -4.89 11.81 -0.11
CA ALA A 55 -5.35 13.20 -0.08
C ALA A 55 -5.38 13.83 -1.48
N SER A 56 -4.34 13.59 -2.29
CA SER A 56 -4.27 14.03 -3.69
C SER A 56 -5.42 13.44 -4.51
N PHE A 57 -5.68 12.14 -4.38
CA PHE A 57 -6.78 11.51 -5.11
C PHE A 57 -8.15 12.10 -4.75
N ILE A 58 -8.39 12.37 -3.47
CA ILE A 58 -9.65 12.97 -2.98
C ILE A 58 -9.86 14.38 -3.55
N VAL A 59 -8.80 15.18 -3.66
CA VAL A 59 -8.88 16.60 -4.06
C VAL A 59 -8.81 16.78 -5.57
N ASP A 60 -7.86 16.10 -6.22
CA ASP A 60 -7.47 16.34 -7.60
C ASP A 60 -7.86 15.20 -8.55
N GLN A 61 -8.49 14.12 -8.04
CA GLN A 61 -8.82 12.90 -8.80
C GLN A 61 -7.60 12.20 -9.41
N THR A 62 -6.41 12.45 -8.86
CA THR A 62 -5.16 11.77 -9.17
C THR A 62 -4.32 11.61 -7.90
N PRO A 63 -3.63 10.49 -7.67
CA PRO A 63 -2.70 10.35 -6.55
C PRO A 63 -1.38 11.10 -6.75
N ASN A 64 -1.15 11.69 -7.93
CA ASN A 64 0.18 12.17 -8.33
C ASN A 64 0.50 13.62 -7.92
N ASN A 65 -0.49 14.42 -7.52
CA ASN A 65 -0.26 15.73 -6.90
C ASN A 65 0.07 15.63 -5.39
N ASN A 66 0.68 14.52 -4.97
CA ASN A 66 0.97 14.24 -3.56
C ASN A 66 2.11 15.10 -2.98
N GLY A 67 3.06 15.54 -3.82
CA GLY A 67 4.16 16.43 -3.44
C GLY A 67 5.19 15.83 -2.46
N VAL A 68 5.26 14.50 -2.35
CA VAL A 68 6.17 13.80 -1.44
C VAL A 68 6.93 12.63 -2.08
N THR A 69 6.56 12.21 -3.28
CA THR A 69 7.32 11.26 -4.11
C THR A 69 7.20 11.65 -5.58
N ASP A 70 8.23 11.33 -6.36
CA ASP A 70 8.26 11.48 -7.83
C ASP A 70 7.72 10.22 -8.55
N VAL A 71 7.29 9.20 -7.80
CA VAL A 71 6.67 7.99 -8.35
C VAL A 71 5.26 8.33 -8.84
N GLU A 72 5.08 8.25 -10.15
CA GLU A 72 3.79 8.44 -10.81
C GLU A 72 3.02 7.12 -10.87
N TRP A 73 1.79 7.10 -10.34
CA TRP A 73 0.87 5.97 -10.52
C TRP A 73 0.04 6.20 -11.80
N PRO A 74 0.27 5.42 -12.87
CA PRO A 74 -0.51 5.56 -14.09
C PRO A 74 -1.97 5.12 -13.88
N GLN A 75 -2.86 5.68 -14.68
CA GLN A 75 -4.24 5.23 -14.74
C GLN A 75 -4.28 3.77 -15.22
N TYR A 76 -5.00 2.92 -14.48
CA TYR A 76 -5.16 1.52 -14.83
C TYR A 76 -5.81 1.35 -16.22
N SER A 77 -5.28 0.44 -17.03
CA SER A 77 -5.82 0.08 -18.34
C SER A 77 -5.78 -1.45 -18.54
N LEU A 78 -6.63 -1.97 -19.44
CA LEU A 78 -6.60 -3.40 -19.78
C LEU A 78 -5.50 -3.76 -20.79
N ASP A 79 -5.03 -2.77 -21.57
CA ASP A 79 -3.98 -2.96 -22.57
C ASP A 79 -2.58 -3.05 -21.91
N ASP A 80 -2.38 -2.29 -20.83
CA ASP A 80 -1.19 -2.33 -19.96
C ASP A 80 -1.63 -2.25 -18.49
N PRO A 81 -1.99 -3.38 -17.86
CA PRO A 81 -2.47 -3.42 -16.48
C PRO A 81 -1.29 -3.26 -15.50
N GLN A 82 -1.35 -2.19 -14.72
CA GLN A 82 -0.28 -1.82 -13.79
C GLN A 82 -0.86 -1.44 -12.42
N ASN A 83 -0.18 -1.88 -11.36
CA ASN A 83 -0.46 -1.51 -9.98
C ASN A 83 0.77 -0.79 -9.38
N ILE A 84 0.53 0.00 -8.33
CA ILE A 84 1.61 0.50 -7.48
C ILE A 84 1.85 -0.48 -6.33
N VAL A 85 3.11 -0.72 -6.03
CA VAL A 85 3.55 -1.40 -4.81
C VAL A 85 4.07 -0.36 -3.85
N CYS A 86 3.60 -0.40 -2.61
CA CYS A 86 4.08 0.41 -1.50
C CYS A 86 5.00 -0.47 -0.63
N ASP A 87 6.29 -0.13 -0.55
CA ASP A 87 7.29 -0.96 0.15
C ASP A 87 8.28 -0.06 0.92
N ALA A 88 8.35 -0.23 2.23
CA ALA A 88 9.24 0.55 3.09
C ALA A 88 10.73 0.16 2.96
N ASN A 89 11.04 -0.87 2.17
CA ASN A 89 12.39 -1.40 1.98
C ASN A 89 13.03 -1.00 0.65
N VAL A 90 12.31 -0.30 -0.23
CA VAL A 90 12.85 0.24 -1.49
C VAL A 90 13.09 1.74 -1.39
N THR A 91 14.03 2.25 -2.19
CA THR A 91 14.49 3.66 -2.12
C THR A 91 13.35 4.67 -2.25
N ASP A 92 12.50 4.51 -3.27
CA ASP A 92 11.44 5.47 -3.59
C ASP A 92 10.14 5.22 -2.79
N LEU A 93 10.17 4.23 -1.89
CA LEU A 93 9.06 3.76 -1.05
C LEU A 93 7.84 3.23 -1.82
N ALA A 94 7.83 3.38 -3.14
CA ALA A 94 6.85 2.80 -4.04
C ALA A 94 7.45 2.55 -5.43
N TYR A 95 6.85 1.65 -6.19
CA TYR A 95 7.19 1.41 -7.60
C TYR A 95 5.99 0.86 -8.36
N ILE A 96 6.01 0.97 -9.69
CA ILE A 96 4.98 0.40 -10.57
C ILE A 96 5.39 -1.00 -11.02
N GLU A 97 4.47 -1.95 -10.97
CA GLU A 97 4.66 -3.29 -11.53
C GLU A 97 3.47 -3.69 -12.42
N SER A 98 3.64 -4.77 -13.19
CA SER A 98 2.54 -5.35 -13.97
C SER A 98 1.56 -6.08 -13.06
N ASP A 99 0.27 -5.77 -13.18
CA ASP A 99 -0.80 -6.41 -12.41
C ASP A 99 -1.21 -7.76 -13.04
N LEU A 100 -0.25 -8.68 -13.12
CA LEU A 100 -0.44 -10.01 -13.75
C LEU A 100 -0.26 -11.16 -12.76
N PHE A 101 0.22 -10.90 -11.55
CA PHE A 101 0.54 -11.93 -10.55
C PHE A 101 -0.65 -12.86 -10.24
N ARG A 102 -1.88 -12.31 -10.19
CA ARG A 102 -3.11 -13.08 -9.90
C ARG A 102 -3.99 -13.34 -11.13
N ALA A 103 -3.53 -12.97 -12.33
CA ALA A 103 -4.36 -13.01 -13.53
C ALA A 103 -4.98 -14.40 -13.79
N GLU A 104 -4.18 -15.47 -13.68
CA GLU A 104 -4.65 -16.85 -13.87
C GLU A 104 -5.71 -17.24 -12.84
N ALA A 105 -5.47 -16.95 -11.55
CA ALA A 105 -6.40 -17.30 -10.47
C ALA A 105 -7.73 -16.53 -10.60
N ILE A 106 -7.67 -15.25 -10.96
CA ILE A 106 -8.86 -14.42 -11.22
C ILE A 106 -9.63 -14.97 -12.42
N ALA A 107 -8.94 -15.31 -13.52
CA ALA A 107 -9.56 -15.90 -14.70
C ALA A 107 -10.23 -17.25 -14.38
N TYR A 108 -9.60 -18.08 -13.56
CA TYR A 108 -10.18 -19.33 -13.10
C TYR A 108 -11.49 -19.09 -12.33
N MET A 109 -11.51 -18.16 -11.38
CA MET A 109 -12.71 -17.82 -10.60
C MET A 109 -13.83 -17.26 -11.48
N ILE A 110 -13.52 -16.42 -12.47
CA ILE A 110 -14.51 -15.85 -13.39
C ILE A 110 -15.13 -16.94 -14.29
N ASN A 111 -14.29 -17.83 -14.84
CA ASN A 111 -14.74 -18.80 -15.83
C ASN A 111 -15.34 -20.08 -15.22
N ASN A 112 -15.12 -20.32 -13.92
CA ASN A 112 -15.59 -21.53 -13.22
C ASN A 112 -16.40 -21.23 -11.94
N GLY A 113 -16.66 -19.95 -11.64
CA GLY A 113 -17.60 -19.54 -10.61
C GLY A 113 -19.03 -19.85 -11.06
N VAL A 114 -19.75 -20.64 -10.26
CA VAL A 114 -21.12 -21.09 -10.51
C VAL A 114 -22.12 -19.95 -10.51
#